data_AF-A0A7C5GWP8-F1
#
_entry.id   AF-A0A7C5GWP8-F1
#
_cell.length_a   1.000
_cell.length_b   1.000
_cell.length_c   1.000
_cell.angle_alpha   90.00
_cell.angle_beta   90.00
_cell.angle_gamma   90.00
#
_symmetry.space_group_name_H-M   'P 1'
#
loop_
_entity.id
_entity.type
_entity.pdbx_description
1 polymer ?
#
loop_
_entity_poly.entity_id
_entity_poly.type
_entity_poly.pdbx_seq_one_letter_code
_entity_poly.pdbx_strand_id
1 'polypeptide(L)' 'MLLDLKTYLSERAQLVNRALERLLPAEDEFPESLYRAMRYSLFAGGKRLRPVLVLASVG' A
#
# COMPACT_ATOMS: atom_id res chain seq x y z
N MET A 1 0.14 -19.97 19.93
CA MET A 1 0.54 -18.55 19.80
C MET A 1 -0.66 -17.79 19.24
N LEU A 2 -1.18 -16.80 19.94
CA LEU A 2 -2.34 -16.03 19.49
C LEU A 2 -1.87 -15.02 18.43
N LEU A 3 -2.62 -14.93 17.32
CA LEU A 3 -2.39 -13.90 16.31
C LEU A 3 -2.74 -12.54 16.90
N ASP A 4 -1.79 -11.61 16.97
CA ASP A 4 -2.12 -10.20 17.17
C ASP A 4 -2.57 -9.60 15.84
N LEU A 5 -3.88 -9.40 15.71
CA LEU A 5 -4.51 -8.85 14.53
C LEU A 5 -3.96 -7.48 14.16
N LYS A 6 -3.62 -6.63 15.14
CA LYS A 6 -3.14 -5.28 14.88
C LYS A 6 -1.75 -5.32 14.21
N THR A 7 -0.86 -6.14 14.76
CA THR A 7 0.48 -6.35 14.19
C THR A 7 0.38 -6.94 12.78
N TYR A 8 -0.43 -7.99 12.59
CA TYR A 8 -0.64 -8.62 11.29
C TYR A 8 -1.14 -7.62 10.23
N LEU A 9 -2.17 -6.83 10.54
CA LEU A 9 -2.70 -5.84 9.60
C LEU A 9 -1.65 -4.77 9.25
N SER A 10 -0.85 -4.34 10.22
CA SER A 10 0.22 -3.37 10.02
C SER A 10 1.30 -3.89 9.06
N GLU A 11 1.80 -5.10 9.31
CA GLU A 11 2.83 -5.74 8.47
C GLU A 11 2.34 -5.96 7.03
N ARG A 12 1.11 -6.44 6.87
CA ARG A 12 0.53 -6.65 5.54
C ARG A 12 0.25 -5.34 4.82
N ALA A 13 -0.18 -4.29 5.52
CA ALA A 13 -0.33 -2.96 4.94
C ALA A 13 1.02 -2.38 4.47
N GLN A 14 2.10 -2.58 5.22
CA GLN A 14 3.44 -2.17 4.81
C GLN A 14 3.93 -2.92 3.56
N LEU A 15 3.65 -4.23 3.47
CA LEU A 15 3.95 -5.01 2.27
C LEU A 15 3.24 -4.44 1.04
N VAL A 16 1.96 -4.07 1.18
CA VAL A 16 1.18 -3.43 0.10
C VAL A 16 1.76 -2.07 -0.27
N ASN A 17 2.14 -1.24 0.70
CA ASN A 17 2.75 0.07 0.43
C ASN A 17 4.05 -0.06 -0.37
N ARG A 18 4.95 -0.98 0.01
CA ARG A 18 6.20 -1.24 -0.73
C ARG A 18 5.94 -1.73 -2.16
N ALA A 19 4.89 -2.53 -2.38
CA ALA A 19 4.50 -2.94 -3.71
C ALA A 19 3.99 -1.76 -4.55
N LEU A 20 3.15 -0.90 -3.97
CA LEU A 20 2.66 0.32 -4.63
C LEU A 20 3.80 1.28 -4.98
N GLU A 21 4.78 1.46 -4.10
CA GLU A 21 5.96 2.30 -4.35
C GLU A 21 6.74 1.87 -5.61
N ARG A 22 6.86 0.56 -5.83
CA ARG A 22 7.56 -0.02 -6.99
C ARG A 22 6.74 0.03 -8.28
N LEU A 23 5.42 0.05 -8.17
CA LEU A 23 4.51 0.07 -9.32
C LEU A 23 4.24 1.49 -9.85
N LEU A 24 4.43 2.51 -9.01
CA LEU A 24 4.18 3.90 -9.37
C LEU A 24 5.43 4.55 -9.98
N PRO A 25 5.28 5.29 -11.09
CA PRO A 25 6.32 6.16 -11.64
C PRO A 25 6.89 7.11 -10.59
N ALA A 26 8.14 7.52 -10.77
CA ALA A 26 8.77 8.47 -9.84
C ALA A 26 8.00 9.80 -9.85
N GLU A 27 7.98 10.50 -8.72
CA GLU A 27 7.16 11.71 -8.59
C GLU A 27 7.66 12.89 -9.42
N ASP A 28 8.93 12.86 -9.80
CA ASP A 28 9.65 13.81 -10.65
C ASP A 28 9.68 13.39 -12.13
N GLU A 29 9.10 12.24 -12.48
CA GLU A 29 8.98 11.80 -13.87
C GLU A 29 7.87 12.57 -14.61
N PHE A 30 8.05 12.83 -15.90
CA PHE A 30 7.05 13.54 -16.70
C PHE A 30 5.86 12.60 -17.03
N PRO A 31 4.59 13.02 -16.83
CA PRO A 31 4.14 14.31 -16.31
C PRO A 31 4.08 14.37 -14.77
N GLU A 32 4.93 15.23 -14.19
CA GLU A 32 5.19 15.34 -12.74
C GLU A 32 3.91 15.59 -11.91
N SER A 33 3.04 16.49 -12.37
CA SER A 33 1.81 16.84 -11.67
C SER A 33 0.85 15.66 -11.51
N LEU A 34 0.77 14.80 -12.52
CA LEU A 34 -0.06 13.60 -12.50
C LEU A 34 0.50 12.57 -11.50
N TYR A 35 1.80 12.29 -11.56
CA TYR A 35 2.41 11.29 -10.68
C TYR A 35 2.44 11.75 -9.22
N ARG A 36 2.69 13.03 -8.96
CA ARG A 36 2.51 13.61 -7.62
C ARG A 36 1.08 13.46 -7.12
N ALA A 37 0.07 13.77 -7.94
CA ALA A 37 -1.33 13.61 -7.56
C ALA A 37 -1.69 12.14 -7.26
N MET A 38 -1.24 11.20 -8.09
CA MET A 38 -1.45 9.76 -7.89
C MET A 38 -0.80 9.28 -6.59
N ARG A 39 0.48 9.63 -6.36
CA ARG A 39 1.21 9.27 -5.14
C ARG A 39 0.57 9.89 -3.91
N TYR A 40 0.17 11.16 -3.97
CA TYR A 40 -0.58 11.81 -2.88
C TYR A 40 -1.84 11.03 -2.53
N SER A 41 -2.71 10.74 -3.51
CA SER A 41 -3.96 10.00 -3.25
C SER A 41 -3.72 8.58 -2.73
N LEU A 42 -2.70 7.89 -3.24
CA LEU A 42 -2.41 6.52 -2.84
C LEU A 42 -1.74 6.44 -1.47
N PHE A 43 -0.87 7.40 -1.10
CA PHE A 43 -0.07 7.37 0.13
C PHE A 43 -0.54 8.33 1.24
N ALA A 44 -1.64 9.08 1.07
CA ALA A 44 -2.26 9.93 2.11
C ALA A 44 -2.85 9.15 3.33
N GLY A 45 -2.41 7.91 3.54
CA GLY A 45 -2.84 7.03 4.63
C GLY A 45 -3.78 5.90 4.18
N GLY A 46 -4.31 5.18 5.17
CA GLY A 46 -5.26 4.09 4.97
C GLY A 46 -4.77 2.73 5.46
N LYS A 47 -5.71 1.90 5.94
CA LYS A 47 -5.42 0.59 6.56
C LYS A 47 -5.07 -0.53 5.57
N ARG A 48 -5.21 -0.27 4.25
CA ARG A 48 -5.05 -1.27 3.17
C ARG A 48 -5.88 -2.54 3.35
N LEU A 49 -7.02 -2.45 4.02
CA LEU A 49 -7.82 -3.62 4.39
C LEU A 49 -8.20 -4.50 3.20
N ARG A 50 -8.61 -3.91 2.07
CA ARG A 50 -8.98 -4.65 0.84
C ARG A 50 -7.81 -5.52 0.32
N PRO A 51 -6.63 -4.97 -0.01
CA PRO A 51 -5.46 -5.78 -0.36
C PRO A 51 -5.08 -6.84 0.70
N VAL A 52 -5.14 -6.49 1.99
CA VAL A 52 -4.79 -7.42 3.07
C VAL A 52 -5.74 -8.62 3.10
N LEU A 53 -7.04 -8.40 2.88
CA LEU A 53 -8.03 -9.48 2.78
C LEU A 53 -7.79 -10.38 1.57
N VAL A 54 -7.43 -9.80 0.41
CA VAL A 54 -7.05 -10.58 -0.78
C VAL A 54 -5.81 -11.44 -0.51
N LEU A 55 -4.79 -10.89 0.15
CA LEU A 55 -3.60 -11.66 0.52
C LEU A 55 -3.91 -12.78 1.51
N ALA A 56 -4.88 -12.58 2.39
CA ALA A 56 -5.31 -13.57 3.38
C ALA A 56 -6.22 -14.66 2.78
N SER A 57 -6.87 -14.41 1.63
CA SER A 57 -7.75 -15.40 0.99
C SER A 57 -7.01 -16.44 0.15
N VAL A 58 -5.73 -16.22 -0.14
CA VAL A 58 -4.89 -17.16 -0.92
C VAL A 58 -4.11 -18.10 0.02
N GLY A 59 -4.70 -18.44 1.16
CA GLY A 59 -4.15 -19.35 2.17
C GLY A 59 -5.00 -20.60 2.31
#